data_AF-A0A7L1V3S6-F1
#
_entry.id   AF-A0A7L1V3S6-F1
#
_cell.length_a   1.000
_cell.length_b   1.000
_cell.length_c   1.000
_cell.angle_alpha   90.00
_cell.angle_beta   90.00
_cell.angle_gamma   90.00
#
_symmetry.space_group_name_H-M   'P 1'
#
loop_
_entity.id
_entity.type
_entity.pdbx_description
1 polymer ?
#
loop_
_entity_poly.entity_id
_entity_poly.type
_entity_poly.pdbx_seq_one_letter_code
_entity_poly.pdbx_strand_id
1 'polypeptide(L)'
;DVLDPERLIQCPLVKHHQIRARRFPYHLVKCKKSNPDIAKTLATCPFNARHLVPRADLSDHIMKCSDKAFVEQDVVSHSCEPPQEHLNNGSTWQAPPCAEDWDTELLERSESPFVW
;
A
#
# COMPACT_ATOMS: atom_id res chain seq x y z
N ASP A 1 -25.22 8.10 -1.49
CA ASP A 1 -24.28 8.21 -0.36
C ASP A 1 -22.85 8.34 -0.90
N VAL A 2 -21.98 9.18 -0.30
CA VAL A 2 -20.58 9.35 -0.76
C VAL A 2 -19.74 8.12 -0.41
N LEU A 3 -20.18 7.34 0.59
CA LEU A 3 -19.53 6.14 1.07
C LEU A 3 -20.07 4.86 0.42
N ASP A 4 -20.97 4.97 -0.56
CA ASP A 4 -21.53 3.80 -1.25
C ASP A 4 -20.45 3.09 -2.11
N PRO A 5 -20.08 1.84 -1.79
CA PRO A 5 -19.07 1.09 -2.55
C PRO A 5 -19.51 0.73 -3.98
N GLU A 6 -20.82 0.70 -4.25
CA GLU A 6 -21.38 0.41 -5.58
C GLU A 6 -21.48 1.64 -6.48
N ARG A 7 -21.31 2.85 -5.93
CA ARG A 7 -21.37 4.09 -6.69
C ARG A 7 -20.38 4.06 -7.86
N LEU A 8 -20.85 4.44 -9.04
CA LEU A 8 -20.02 4.60 -10.22
C LEU A 8 -19.24 5.92 -10.18
N ILE A 9 -17.95 5.83 -10.43
CA ILE A 9 -17.00 6.95 -10.50
C ILE A 9 -16.37 6.94 -11.89
N GLN A 10 -16.27 8.12 -12.51
CA GLN A 10 -15.64 8.27 -13.80
C GLN A 10 -14.11 8.23 -13.68
N CYS A 11 -13.44 7.55 -14.61
CA CYS A 11 -11.98 7.52 -14.64
C CYS A 11 -11.39 8.85 -15.13
N PRO A 12 -10.38 9.42 -14.44
CA PRO A 12 -9.67 10.62 -14.89
C PRO A 12 -8.85 10.42 -16.17
N LEU A 13 -8.39 9.20 -16.44
CA LEU A 13 -7.59 8.88 -17.62
C LEU A 13 -8.46 8.76 -18.88
N VAL A 14 -9.67 8.24 -18.75
CA VAL A 14 -10.57 7.92 -19.88
C VAL A 14 -12.01 8.24 -19.51
N LYS A 15 -12.62 9.22 -20.20
CA LYS A 15 -13.96 9.74 -19.88
C LYS A 15 -15.08 8.68 -19.98
N HIS A 16 -14.90 7.67 -20.83
CA HIS A 16 -15.91 6.63 -21.06
C HIS A 16 -15.93 5.55 -19.97
N HIS A 17 -14.92 5.49 -19.10
CA HIS A 17 -14.86 4.49 -18.04
C HIS A 17 -15.68 4.92 -16.83
N GLN A 18 -16.70 4.15 -16.50
CA GLN A 18 -17.45 4.24 -15.25
C GLN A 18 -17.19 3.00 -14.39
N ILE A 19 -16.61 3.21 -13.21
CA ILE A 19 -16.08 2.14 -12.36
C ILE A 19 -16.68 2.26 -10.97
N ARG A 20 -17.10 1.15 -10.39
CA ARG A 20 -17.56 1.11 -8.99
C ARG A 20 -16.47 1.58 -8.04
N ALA A 21 -16.83 2.36 -7.03
CA ALA A 21 -15.90 2.93 -6.05
C ALA A 21 -14.94 1.87 -5.46
N ARG A 22 -15.47 0.70 -5.09
CA ARG A 22 -14.67 -0.42 -4.55
C ARG A 22 -13.60 -0.96 -5.51
N ARG A 23 -13.83 -0.90 -6.83
CA ARG A 23 -12.89 -1.42 -7.85
C ARG A 23 -11.97 -0.35 -8.41
N PHE A 24 -12.17 0.91 -8.00
CA PHE A 24 -11.47 2.05 -8.56
C PHE A 24 -9.94 1.98 -8.39
N PRO A 25 -9.37 1.66 -7.21
CA PRO A 25 -7.91 1.59 -7.05
C PRO A 25 -7.26 0.57 -7.99
N TYR A 26 -7.86 -0.62 -8.09
CA TYR A 26 -7.41 -1.66 -9.01
C TYR A 26 -7.50 -1.23 -10.48
N HIS A 27 -8.59 -0.56 -10.83
CA HIS A 27 -8.78 -0.01 -12.17
C HIS A 27 -7.67 0.99 -12.52
N LEU A 28 -7.29 1.89 -11.60
CA LEU A 28 -6.24 2.88 -11.87
C LEU A 28 -4.91 2.24 -12.25
N VAL A 29 -4.51 1.15 -11.59
CA VAL A 29 -3.26 0.43 -11.89
C VAL A 29 -3.27 -0.10 -13.33
N LYS A 30 -4.36 -0.75 -13.74
CA LYS A 30 -4.49 -1.29 -15.11
C LYS A 30 -4.64 -0.21 -16.16
N CYS A 31 -5.46 0.81 -15.88
CA CYS A 31 -5.77 1.88 -16.81
C CYS A 31 -4.54 2.73 -17.13
N LYS A 32 -3.68 2.99 -16.12
CA LYS A 32 -2.39 3.68 -16.32
C LYS A 32 -1.46 2.90 -17.25
N LYS A 33 -1.36 1.58 -17.10
CA LYS A 33 -0.54 0.73 -17.97
C LYS A 33 -1.02 0.76 -19.42
N SER A 34 -2.33 0.80 -19.63
CA SER A 34 -2.93 0.86 -20.97
C SER A 34 -2.88 2.25 -21.62
N ASN A 35 -2.71 3.32 -20.84
CA ASN A 35 -2.76 4.71 -21.33
C ASN A 35 -1.54 5.50 -20.83
N PRO A 36 -0.31 5.14 -21.27
CA PRO A 36 0.93 5.71 -20.72
C PRO A 36 1.05 7.21 -20.96
N ASP A 37 0.56 7.74 -22.08
CA ASP A 37 0.73 9.15 -22.43
C ASP A 37 -0.10 10.07 -21.53
N ILE A 38 -1.36 9.70 -21.27
CA ILE A 38 -2.22 10.42 -20.33
C ILE A 38 -1.68 10.21 -18.90
N ALA A 39 -1.24 9.00 -18.55
CA ALA A 39 -0.68 8.71 -17.24
C ALA A 39 0.59 9.53 -16.92
N LYS A 40 1.39 9.92 -17.93
CA LYS A 40 2.53 10.83 -17.74
C LYS A 40 2.10 12.26 -17.38
N THR A 41 0.89 12.68 -17.74
CA THR A 41 0.40 14.03 -17.40
C THR A 41 -0.20 14.11 -15.99
N LEU A 42 -0.58 12.96 -15.43
CA LEU A 42 -1.21 12.85 -14.11
C LEU A 42 -0.21 12.33 -13.06
N ALA A 43 -0.33 12.84 -11.84
CA ALA A 43 0.31 12.33 -10.65
C ALA A 43 -0.74 11.71 -9.72
N THR A 44 -0.27 10.81 -8.85
CA THR A 44 -1.11 10.23 -7.78
C THR A 44 -0.85 11.01 -6.52
N CYS A 45 -1.91 11.36 -5.78
CA CYS A 45 -1.76 12.00 -4.48
C CYS A 45 -1.00 11.06 -3.52
N PRO A 46 -0.05 11.59 -2.72
CA PRO A 46 0.64 10.80 -1.71
C PRO A 46 -0.28 10.31 -0.57
N PHE A 47 -1.37 11.03 -0.28
CA PHE A 47 -2.28 10.71 0.83
C PHE A 47 -3.42 9.77 0.41
N ASN A 48 -3.82 9.77 -0.86
CA ASN A 48 -4.90 8.93 -1.35
C ASN A 48 -4.64 8.45 -2.77
N ALA A 49 -4.44 7.15 -2.92
CA ALA A 49 -4.18 6.51 -4.21
C ALA A 49 -5.33 6.64 -5.23
N ARG A 50 -6.54 7.04 -4.80
CA ARG A 50 -7.68 7.31 -5.68
C ARG A 50 -7.59 8.68 -6.34
N HIS A 51 -6.84 9.62 -5.77
CA HIS A 51 -6.70 10.96 -6.33
C HIS A 51 -5.66 10.96 -7.45
N LEU A 52 -6.13 11.26 -8.66
CA LEU A 52 -5.30 11.55 -9.81
C LEU A 52 -5.46 13.02 -10.15
N VAL A 53 -4.35 13.74 -10.15
CA VAL A 53 -4.30 15.18 -10.41
C VAL A 53 -3.27 15.48 -11.50
N PRO A 54 -3.46 16.52 -12.32
CA PRO A 54 -2.40 16.97 -13.23
C PRO A 54 -1.11 17.23 -12.47
N ARG A 55 0.04 16.86 -13.07
CA ARG A 55 1.35 17.05 -12.43
C ARG A 55 1.62 18.49 -12.03
N ALA A 56 1.19 19.44 -12.85
CA ALA A 56 1.33 20.87 -12.57
C ALA A 56 0.57 21.30 -11.30
N ASP A 57 -0.57 20.67 -11.02
CA ASP A 57 -1.48 21.05 -9.93
C ASP A 57 -1.27 20.20 -8.67
N LEU A 58 -0.32 19.25 -8.69
CA LEU A 58 -0.08 18.34 -7.58
C LEU A 58 0.30 19.09 -6.30
N SER A 59 1.11 20.15 -6.41
CA SER A 59 1.52 20.97 -5.27
C SER A 59 0.31 21.63 -4.60
N ASP A 60 -0.54 22.26 -5.39
CA ASP A 60 -1.76 22.92 -4.91
C ASP A 60 -2.75 21.91 -4.33
N HIS A 61 -2.84 20.73 -4.94
CA HIS A 61 -3.64 19.63 -4.42
C HIS A 61 -3.16 19.17 -3.05
N ILE A 62 -1.86 18.94 -2.86
CA ILE A 62 -1.27 18.50 -1.59
C ILE A 62 -1.63 19.48 -0.46
N MET A 63 -1.57 20.79 -0.72
CA MET A 63 -1.89 21.83 0.27
C MET A 63 -3.37 21.86 0.68
N LYS A 64 -4.28 21.41 -0.19
CA LYS A 64 -5.74 21.47 0.00
C LYS A 64 -6.39 20.09 0.16
N CYS A 65 -5.60 19.02 0.17
CA CYS A 65 -6.12 17.66 0.18
C CYS A 65 -6.80 17.36 1.52
N SER A 66 -8.07 16.96 1.48
CA SER A 66 -8.82 16.55 2.67
C SER A 66 -8.19 15.36 3.39
N ASP A 67 -7.58 14.45 2.63
CA ASP A 67 -7.01 13.22 3.16
C ASP A 67 -5.64 13.42 3.83
N LYS A 68 -5.06 14.64 3.73
CA LYS A 68 -3.81 15.01 4.40
C LYS A 68 -3.92 14.87 5.92
N ALA A 69 -5.03 15.32 6.49
CA ALA A 69 -5.25 15.32 7.94
C ALA A 69 -5.28 13.90 8.54
N PHE A 70 -5.78 12.91 7.78
CA PHE A 70 -5.85 11.52 8.23
C PHE A 70 -4.47 10.86 8.34
N VAL A 71 -3.55 11.19 7.42
CA VAL A 71 -2.19 10.62 7.43
C VAL A 71 -1.31 11.26 8.50
N GLU A 72 -1.43 12.58 8.69
CA GLU A 72 -0.63 13.30 9.71
C GLU A 72 -0.96 12.87 11.14
N GLN A 73 -2.21 12.50 11.40
CA GLN A 73 -2.65 12.03 12.72
C GLN A 73 -2.07 10.65 13.07
N ASP A 74 -1.85 9.79 12.08
CA ASP A 74 -1.21 8.49 12.26
C ASP A 74 0.31 8.67 12.52
N VAL A 75 0.98 9.52 11.73
CA VAL A 75 2.44 9.76 11.90
C VAL A 75 2.77 10.43 13.25
N VAL A 76 1.95 11.36 13.73
CA VAL A 76 2.13 11.98 15.07
C VAL A 76 1.90 10.97 16.20
N SER A 77 1.00 9.99 16.00
CA SER A 77 0.78 8.93 16.97
C SER A 77 1.99 7.98 17.07
N HIS A 78 2.74 7.79 15.98
CA HIS A 78 3.93 6.92 15.93
C HIS A 78 5.27 7.63 16.19
N SER A 79 5.29 8.96 16.37
CA SER A 79 6.54 9.74 16.56
C SER A 79 6.82 10.16 18.01
N CYS A 80 6.00 9.72 18.96
CA CYS A 80 6.27 9.87 20.40
C CYS A 80 6.53 8.55 21.15
N GLU A 81 6.52 7.40 20.48
CA GLU A 81 6.94 6.15 21.10
C GLU A 81 8.25 5.68 20.44
N PRO A 82 9.35 5.47 21.20
CA PRO A 82 10.30 4.43 20.81
C PRO A 82 9.49 3.16 20.55
N PRO A 83 9.96 2.14 19.79
CA PRO A 83 9.33 0.84 19.81
C PRO A 83 9.25 0.35 21.26
N GLN A 84 8.17 0.67 21.96
CA GLN A 84 7.91 0.21 23.30
C GLN A 84 7.41 -1.19 23.05
N GLU A 85 8.37 -2.10 22.96
CA GLU A 85 8.25 -3.47 23.40
C GLU A 85 7.23 -3.52 24.52
N HIS A 86 5.97 -3.72 24.13
CA HIS A 86 4.90 -3.98 25.05
C HIS A 86 5.17 -5.41 25.52
N LEU A 87 6.10 -5.52 26.46
CA LEU A 87 6.24 -6.65 27.35
C LEU A 87 4.88 -6.75 28.04
N ASN A 88 4.03 -7.54 27.39
CA ASN A 88 2.78 -7.97 27.92
C ASN A 88 3.15 -8.77 29.18
N ASN A 89 3.05 -8.15 30.36
CA ASN A 89 3.26 -8.77 31.67
C ASN A 89 2.20 -9.86 32.00
N GLY A 90 1.71 -10.58 31.00
CA GLY A 90 0.82 -11.73 31.08
C GLY A 90 0.94 -12.69 29.88
N SER A 91 1.93 -12.53 29.00
CA SER A 91 2.18 -13.50 27.95
C SER A 91 3.04 -14.65 28.49
N THR A 92 2.40 -15.74 28.91
CA THR A 92 3.07 -17.03 29.16
C THR A 92 3.64 -17.66 27.87
N TRP A 93 3.37 -17.07 26.71
CA TRP A 93 3.92 -17.56 25.45
C TRP A 93 5.44 -17.48 25.46
N GLN A 94 6.07 -18.65 25.46
CA GLN A 94 7.46 -18.80 25.09
C GLN A 94 7.51 -19.27 23.64
N ALA A 95 8.27 -18.56 22.81
CA ALA A 95 8.59 -19.06 21.49
C ALA A 95 9.27 -20.42 21.67
N PRO A 96 8.79 -21.48 20.99
CA PRO A 96 9.52 -22.73 20.93
C PRO A 96 10.95 -22.45 20.46
N PRO A 97 11.97 -23.20 20.92
CA PRO A 97 13.30 -23.13 20.35
C PRO A 97 13.17 -23.23 18.83
N CYS A 98 13.71 -22.24 18.11
CA CYS A 98 13.80 -22.29 16.65
C CYS A 98 14.78 -23.41 16.30
N ALA A 99 14.27 -24.64 16.22
CA ALA A 99 15.05 -25.85 15.94
C ALA A 99 15.29 -26.04 14.44
N GLU A 100 14.60 -25.27 13.60
CA GLU A 100 14.76 -25.28 12.14
C GLU A 100 15.76 -24.19 11.74
N ASP A 101 17.04 -24.55 11.74
CA ASP A 101 18.10 -23.74 11.16
C ASP A 101 18.25 -24.08 9.68
N TRP A 102 17.67 -23.25 8.83
CA TRP A 102 17.74 -23.37 7.37
C TRP A 102 19.18 -23.25 6.83
N ASP A 103 20.12 -22.67 7.60
CA ASP A 103 21.54 -22.61 7.23
C ASP A 103 22.25 -23.96 7.47
N THR A 104 21.77 -24.76 8.43
CA THR A 104 22.32 -26.11 8.70
C THR A 104 21.93 -27.11 7.62
N GLU A 105 20.72 -27.00 7.04
CA GLU A 105 20.27 -27.88 5.94
C GLU A 105 21.11 -27.73 4.66
N LEU A 106 21.74 -26.57 4.46
CA LEU A 106 22.60 -26.30 3.30
C LEU A 106 23.94 -27.06 3.39
N LEU A 107 24.48 -27.21 4.61
CA LEU A 107 25.69 -27.98 4.88
C LEU A 107 25.42 -29.48 4.79
N GLU A 108 24.31 -29.97 5.34
CA GLU A 108 23.93 -31.39 5.24
C GLU A 108 23.59 -31.80 3.79
N ARG A 109 22.99 -30.91 2.99
CA ARG A 109 22.75 -31.15 1.56
C ARG A 109 24.04 -31.34 0.76
N SER A 110 25.12 -30.69 1.17
CA SER A 110 26.41 -30.74 0.47
C SER A 110 27.15 -32.08 0.65
N GLU A 111 26.77 -32.87 1.66
CA GLU A 111 27.36 -34.18 1.95
C GLU A 111 26.55 -35.36 1.38
N SER A 112 25.33 -35.13 0.90
CA SER A 112 24.53 -36.17 0.24
C SER A 112 24.88 -36.23 -1.26
N PRO A 113 25.44 -37.34 -1.79
CA PRO A 113 25.65 -37.44 -3.23
C PRO A 113 24.28 -37.60 -3.89
N PHE A 114 23.93 -36.62 -4.73
CA PHE A 114 22.70 -36.66 -5.50
C PHE A 114 22.72 -37.87 -6.44
N VAL A 115 21.87 -38.88 -6.20
CA VAL A 115 21.74 -40.07 -7.05
C VAL A 115 20.60 -39.83 -8.04
N TRP A 116 20.92 -39.99 -9.34
CA TRP A 116 20.00 -39.88 -10.48
C TRP A 116 18.98 -41.02 -10.54
#